data_AF-A0A7X8VZ51-F1
#
_entry.id   AF-A0A7X8VZ51-F1
#
_cell.length_a   1.000
_cell.length_b   1.000
_cell.length_c   1.000
_cell.angle_alpha   90.00
_cell.angle_beta   90.00
_cell.angle_gamma   90.00
#
_symmetry.space_group_name_H-M   'P 1'
#
loop_
_entity.id
_entity.type
_entity.pdbx_description
1 polymer ?
#
loop_
_entity_poly.entity_id
_entity_poly.type
_entity_poly.pdbx_seq_one_letter_code
_entity_poly.pdbx_strand_id
1 'polypeptide(L)'
;MFSEHKFLSGATRIAVFALLLPLFLPAVVPPGEQSAARVQSISAACEQVFQATKGQIREEDLQQEVRKLLSGKLDIPAPTRPPIDELMFEDLAEKELLRRAVEAFPLPNKEGLTALAEKEYPLYKRGDQVKIVHKLNPFSIGVTSGVLYEARNGVIRVGNKSIRLRDMLGITDNEREALKFDEPSTLRRREEFIQELRTSTEAKRMAWREENSGAVFAEVKKKCGEQNERMGFTYIDDEWLNENDLYQRVVSSSFNRLLAKKNFEYAQKIKHQEDILLGQLEIRAAADRLSPAGQHISPADEINRRQQAELARLAAEEQARQLALQKKAEEEARLAEERAAKQRALEEAEAARKQAELEAQRMNINTEFQPDETAGISPLLIGVLGLLIVAAVVGIVIWRRKASEEIDVSKFFEGKGRVQKEFWARVDADPEHFKYVAYMFPNLSEASAALSKLSYIFTDKDGNLNCKRELHFGVYPHQGMAVCFVGGEKLNYACWREATAVLPELPNATYFKVSTEPEVMLELPDVDEMNKESHLQITSLGVEDVTNESGEFSRCFKYSAGSKEQALSFLGKTDVKEDGIVIHVETPEGIFGK
;
A
#
# COMPACT_ATOMS: atom_id res chain seq x y z
N MET A 1 -9.95 50.45 2.85
CA MET A 1 -10.68 49.17 2.65
C MET A 1 -9.74 48.26 1.86
N PHE A 2 -9.24 47.13 2.33
CA PHE A 2 -9.18 46.47 3.62
C PHE A 2 -7.75 45.91 3.71
N SER A 3 -7.16 45.96 4.89
CA SER A 3 -5.99 45.14 5.19
C SER A 3 -6.43 43.68 5.11
N GLU A 4 -5.74 42.86 4.32
CA GLU A 4 -5.60 41.44 4.59
C GLU A 4 -4.19 41.00 4.22
N HIS A 5 -3.26 41.28 5.14
CA HIS A 5 -2.10 40.43 5.35
C HIS A 5 -2.63 39.02 5.68
N LYS A 6 -2.64 38.12 4.70
CA LYS A 6 -2.81 36.69 4.96
C LYS A 6 -1.43 36.05 5.00
N PHE A 7 -0.96 35.90 6.24
CA PHE A 7 -0.17 34.79 6.77
C PHE A 7 0.33 33.83 5.70
N LEU A 8 1.66 33.69 5.60
CA LEU A 8 2.23 32.55 4.90
C LEU A 8 1.54 31.27 5.38
N SER A 9 0.79 30.67 4.46
CA SER A 9 -0.16 29.62 4.71
C SER A 9 0.53 28.39 5.30
N GLY A 10 -0.24 27.55 5.99
CA GLY A 10 0.21 26.22 6.41
C GLY A 10 0.87 25.44 5.27
N ALA A 11 0.49 25.69 4.01
CA ALA A 11 1.06 25.08 2.81
C ALA A 11 2.54 25.39 2.59
N THR A 12 3.08 26.56 2.96
CA THR A 12 4.55 26.80 2.87
C THR A 12 5.32 26.14 4.02
N ARG A 13 4.69 25.91 5.17
CA ARG A 13 5.30 25.07 6.22
C ARG A 13 5.23 23.58 5.85
N ILE A 14 4.17 23.15 5.16
CA ILE A 14 3.97 21.78 4.69
C ILE A 14 4.82 21.47 3.45
N ALA A 15 4.99 22.38 2.49
CA ALA A 15 5.84 22.19 1.31
C ALA A 15 7.32 22.09 1.68
N VAL A 16 7.78 22.86 2.68
CA VAL A 16 9.14 22.71 3.20
C VAL A 16 9.25 21.45 4.07
N PHE A 17 8.20 21.04 4.81
CA PHE A 17 8.17 19.72 5.46
C PHE A 17 8.13 18.56 4.45
N ALA A 18 7.49 18.72 3.28
CA ALA A 18 7.33 17.72 2.23
C ALA A 18 8.60 17.55 1.38
N LEU A 19 9.31 18.65 1.10
CA LEU A 19 10.67 18.62 0.54
C LEU A 19 11.71 18.06 1.52
N LEU A 20 11.42 18.08 2.82
CA LEU A 20 12.23 17.46 3.87
C LEU A 20 11.71 16.08 4.30
N LEU A 21 10.58 15.61 3.77
CA LEU A 21 9.98 14.34 4.16
C LEU A 21 10.83 13.10 3.79
N PRO A 22 11.51 13.01 2.63
CA PRO A 22 12.47 11.93 2.39
C PRO A 22 13.71 12.06 3.27
N LEU A 23 13.96 13.25 3.82
CA LEU A 23 14.95 13.45 4.86
C LEU A 23 14.42 12.98 6.21
N PHE A 24 13.13 13.00 6.55
CA PHE A 24 12.64 12.61 7.89
C PHE A 24 12.23 11.14 8.07
N LEU A 25 12.09 10.38 6.99
CA LEU A 25 11.70 8.97 7.07
C LEU A 25 12.86 8.12 7.61
N PRO A 26 12.60 7.17 8.53
CA PRO A 26 13.58 6.13 8.83
C PRO A 26 13.92 5.39 7.53
N ALA A 27 15.19 5.06 7.33
CA ALA A 27 15.64 4.25 6.20
C ALA A 27 14.70 3.04 6.03
N VAL A 28 14.26 2.80 4.80
CA VAL A 28 13.40 1.67 4.43
C VAL A 28 14.04 0.41 5.01
N VAL A 29 13.40 -0.13 6.04
CA VAL A 29 13.90 -1.28 6.80
C VAL A 29 13.66 -2.51 5.93
N PRO A 30 14.70 -3.21 5.48
CA PRO A 30 14.50 -4.31 4.56
C PRO A 30 14.63 -5.63 5.35
N PRO A 31 14.40 -6.81 4.73
CA PRO A 31 14.06 -8.04 5.44
C PRO A 31 15.17 -8.55 6.35
N GLY A 32 14.94 -8.41 7.66
CA GLY A 32 15.71 -9.06 8.71
C GLY A 32 15.76 -8.22 9.98
N GLU A 33 15.53 -8.85 11.14
CA GLU A 33 15.49 -8.16 12.44
C GLU A 33 16.83 -7.51 12.78
N GLN A 34 17.96 -8.04 12.28
CA GLN A 34 19.30 -7.54 12.58
C GLN A 34 19.67 -6.32 11.75
N SER A 35 19.35 -6.31 10.44
CA SER A 35 19.63 -5.17 9.56
C SER A 35 18.89 -3.92 10.05
N ALA A 36 17.61 -4.08 10.37
CA ALA A 36 16.78 -3.05 10.99
C ALA A 36 17.42 -2.46 12.26
N ALA A 37 17.82 -3.34 13.19
CA ALA A 37 18.39 -2.94 14.46
C ALA A 37 19.74 -2.23 14.30
N ARG A 38 20.59 -2.67 13.37
CA ARG A 38 21.88 -2.03 13.07
C ARG A 38 21.70 -0.62 12.53
N VAL A 39 20.83 -0.44 11.53
CA VAL A 39 20.54 0.87 10.93
C VAL A 39 19.95 1.83 11.97
N GLN A 40 18.99 1.36 12.77
CA GLN A 40 18.40 2.17 13.84
C GLN A 40 19.43 2.57 14.91
N SER A 41 20.32 1.66 15.31
CA SER A 41 21.36 1.93 16.30
C SER A 41 22.34 3.00 15.81
N ILE A 42 22.77 2.92 14.55
CA ILE A 42 23.66 3.91 13.93
C ILE A 42 22.95 5.26 13.79
N SER A 43 21.70 5.28 13.32
CA SER A 43 20.95 6.53 13.18
C SER A 43 20.69 7.21 14.53
N ALA A 44 20.31 6.45 15.56
CA ALA A 44 20.13 6.98 16.92
C ALA A 44 21.43 7.55 17.51
N ALA A 45 22.56 6.88 17.27
CA ALA A 45 23.88 7.41 17.65
C ALA A 45 24.20 8.72 16.91
N CYS A 46 23.86 8.82 15.62
CA CYS A 46 24.02 10.07 14.86
C CYS A 46 23.22 11.22 15.48
N GLU A 47 21.95 10.96 15.83
CA GLU A 47 21.11 11.97 16.49
C GLU A 47 21.71 12.42 17.83
N GLN A 48 22.18 11.47 18.65
CA GLN A 48 22.78 11.76 19.95
C GLN A 48 24.03 12.65 19.82
N VAL A 49 24.95 12.30 18.91
CA VAL A 49 26.19 13.07 18.70
C VAL A 49 25.89 14.44 18.09
N PHE A 50 24.96 14.52 17.13
CA PHE A 50 24.57 15.78 16.50
C PHE A 50 23.89 16.73 17.49
N GLN A 51 23.05 16.23 18.40
CA GLN A 51 22.45 17.02 19.47
C GLN A 51 23.50 17.49 20.50
N ALA A 52 24.41 16.61 20.91
CA ALA A 52 25.48 16.94 21.87
C ALA A 52 26.39 18.07 21.34
N THR A 53 26.65 18.07 20.02
CA THR A 53 27.46 19.09 19.33
C THR A 53 26.65 20.30 18.85
N LYS A 54 25.35 20.39 19.16
CA LYS A 54 24.43 21.45 18.69
C LYS A 54 24.45 21.62 17.16
N GLY A 55 24.72 20.54 16.43
CA GLY A 55 24.84 20.51 14.97
C GLY A 55 25.98 21.37 14.42
N GLN A 56 27.09 21.51 15.16
CA GLN A 56 28.33 22.17 14.73
C GLN A 56 29.44 21.15 14.42
N ILE A 57 29.07 19.97 13.92
CA ILE A 57 29.98 18.88 13.58
C ILE A 57 30.01 18.69 12.06
N ARG A 58 31.17 18.34 11.49
CA ARG A 58 31.30 17.92 10.08
C ARG A 58 30.92 16.45 9.94
N GLU A 59 30.55 16.04 8.72
CA GLU A 59 30.11 14.66 8.45
C GLU A 59 31.18 13.61 8.79
N GLU A 60 32.44 13.87 8.41
CA GLU A 60 33.58 12.97 8.71
C GLU A 60 33.80 12.80 10.22
N ASP A 61 33.72 13.90 10.97
CA ASP A 61 33.86 13.89 12.43
C ASP A 61 32.68 13.16 13.09
N LEU A 62 31.47 13.33 12.57
CA LEU A 62 30.28 12.63 13.04
C LEU A 62 30.44 11.12 12.87
N GLN A 63 30.94 10.66 11.71
CA GLN A 63 31.17 9.24 11.47
C GLN A 63 32.16 8.64 12.48
N GLN A 64 33.25 9.35 12.80
CA GLN A 64 34.24 8.90 13.78
C GLN A 64 33.65 8.81 15.19
N GLU A 65 32.92 9.83 15.63
CA GLU A 65 32.31 9.87 16.96
C GLU A 65 31.19 8.82 17.12
N VAL A 66 30.40 8.59 16.08
CA VAL A 66 29.39 7.52 16.05
C VAL A 66 30.04 6.14 16.17
N ARG A 67 31.13 5.89 15.42
CA ARG A 67 31.89 4.63 15.55
C ARG A 67 32.48 4.44 16.94
N LYS A 68 33.02 5.50 17.55
CA LYS A 68 33.53 5.44 18.94
C LYS A 68 32.41 5.14 19.94
N LEU A 69 31.24 5.76 19.77
CA LEU A 69 30.09 5.60 20.68
C LEU A 69 29.49 4.19 20.64
N LEU A 70 29.50 3.57 19.46
CA LEU A 70 28.98 2.23 19.20
C LEU A 70 30.02 1.11 19.33
N SER A 71 31.30 1.46 19.45
CA SER A 71 32.38 0.51 19.71
C SER A 71 32.07 -0.35 20.95
N GLY A 72 32.03 -1.68 20.77
CA GLY A 72 31.69 -2.64 21.82
C GLY A 72 30.20 -2.75 22.17
N LYS A 73 29.32 -1.94 21.56
CA LYS A 73 27.86 -2.03 21.73
C LYS A 73 27.17 -2.64 20.51
N LEU A 74 27.67 -2.35 19.32
CA LEU A 74 27.21 -2.92 18.07
C LEU A 74 28.28 -3.88 17.56
N ASP A 75 28.03 -5.18 17.72
CA ASP A 75 28.93 -6.22 17.21
C ASP A 75 28.50 -6.62 15.80
N ILE A 76 29.30 -6.22 14.81
CA ILE A 76 29.11 -6.59 13.40
C ILE A 76 30.30 -7.50 13.03
N PRO A 77 30.07 -8.79 12.79
CA PRO A 77 31.16 -9.69 12.44
C PRO A 77 31.79 -9.27 11.11
N ALA A 78 33.11 -9.40 11.01
CA ALA A 78 33.81 -9.13 9.77
C ALA A 78 33.43 -10.21 8.72
N PRO A 79 32.99 -9.83 7.51
CA PRO A 79 32.56 -10.78 6.51
C PRO A 79 33.74 -11.63 6.03
N THR A 80 33.55 -12.96 5.99
CA THR A 80 34.56 -13.92 5.54
C THR A 80 34.44 -14.29 4.07
N ARG A 81 33.33 -13.93 3.43
CA ARG A 81 33.01 -14.23 2.02
C ARG A 81 32.06 -13.14 1.48
N PRO A 82 31.92 -13.00 0.15
CA PRO A 82 30.95 -12.07 -0.44
C PRO A 82 29.50 -12.39 0.00
N PRO A 83 28.61 -11.39 -0.01
CA PRO A 83 27.20 -11.61 0.29
C PRO A 83 26.57 -12.54 -0.75
N ILE A 84 25.54 -13.27 -0.33
CA ILE A 84 24.68 -14.01 -1.26
C ILE A 84 23.86 -12.95 -2.00
N ASP A 85 24.22 -12.72 -3.26
CA ASP A 85 23.52 -11.80 -4.16
C ASP A 85 22.27 -12.46 -4.78
N GLU A 86 21.56 -11.71 -5.63
CA GLU A 86 20.32 -12.18 -6.26
C GLU A 86 20.55 -13.40 -7.16
N LEU A 87 21.66 -13.41 -7.93
CA LEU A 87 22.01 -14.53 -8.81
C LEU A 87 22.33 -15.81 -8.02
N MET A 88 23.11 -15.69 -6.94
CA MET A 88 23.39 -16.82 -6.05
C MET A 88 22.13 -17.31 -5.33
N PHE A 89 21.23 -16.40 -4.96
CA PHE A 89 19.93 -16.74 -4.38
C PHE A 89 19.08 -17.55 -5.36
N GLU A 90 18.94 -17.11 -6.61
CA GLU A 90 18.15 -17.80 -7.62
C GLU A 90 18.65 -19.22 -7.87
N ASP A 91 19.96 -19.41 -8.01
CA ASP A 91 20.58 -20.73 -8.19
C ASP A 91 20.33 -21.66 -6.97
N LEU A 92 20.44 -21.12 -5.75
CA LEU A 92 20.12 -21.87 -4.54
C LEU A 92 18.63 -22.23 -4.44
N ALA A 93 17.74 -21.31 -4.83
CA ALA A 93 16.30 -21.54 -4.83
C ALA A 93 15.91 -22.59 -5.86
N GLU A 94 16.48 -22.55 -7.07
CA GLU A 94 16.25 -23.55 -8.11
C GLU A 94 16.76 -24.94 -7.69
N LYS A 95 17.96 -25.03 -7.11
CA LYS A 95 18.51 -26.29 -6.59
C LYS A 95 17.63 -26.89 -5.51
N GLU A 96 17.13 -26.07 -4.59
CA GLU A 96 16.23 -26.53 -3.52
C GLU A 96 14.87 -26.96 -4.08
N LEU A 97 14.34 -26.23 -5.06
CA LEU A 97 13.10 -26.58 -5.75
C LEU A 97 13.23 -27.92 -6.50
N LEU A 98 14.34 -28.14 -7.20
CA LEU A 98 14.68 -29.40 -7.86
C LEU A 98 14.80 -30.54 -6.86
N ARG A 99 15.52 -30.34 -5.76
CA ARG A 99 15.70 -31.34 -4.69
C ARG A 99 14.35 -31.79 -4.13
N ARG A 100 13.49 -30.84 -3.74
CA ARG A 100 12.16 -31.13 -3.17
C ARG A 100 11.23 -31.80 -4.19
N ALA A 101 11.30 -31.42 -5.47
CA ALA A 101 10.52 -32.08 -6.52
C ALA A 101 10.91 -33.56 -6.71
N VAL A 102 12.22 -33.86 -6.64
CA VAL A 102 12.73 -35.24 -6.70
C VAL A 102 12.28 -36.05 -5.48
N GLU A 103 12.23 -35.44 -4.30
CA GLU A 103 11.75 -36.07 -3.06
C GLU A 103 10.24 -36.33 -3.07
N ALA A 104 9.45 -35.40 -3.61
CA ALA A 104 8.00 -35.55 -3.73
C ALA A 104 7.62 -36.65 -4.74
N PHE A 105 8.37 -36.76 -5.83
CA PHE A 105 8.13 -37.75 -6.90
C PHE A 105 9.40 -38.54 -7.20
N PRO A 106 9.78 -39.50 -6.34
CA PRO A 106 10.99 -40.29 -6.52
C PRO A 106 10.83 -41.26 -7.71
N LEU A 107 11.88 -41.38 -8.52
CA LEU A 107 11.95 -42.36 -9.60
C LEU A 107 12.85 -43.51 -9.15
N PRO A 108 12.43 -44.78 -9.26
CA PRO A 108 13.30 -45.92 -8.98
C PRO A 108 14.57 -45.92 -9.83
N ASN A 109 15.62 -46.59 -9.34
CA ASN A 109 16.82 -46.84 -10.12
C ASN A 109 16.51 -47.73 -11.35
N LYS A 110 17.50 -47.89 -12.25
CA LYS A 110 17.32 -48.70 -13.48
C LYS A 110 16.79 -50.11 -13.20
N GLU A 111 17.31 -50.78 -12.19
CA GLU A 111 16.89 -52.13 -11.78
C GLU A 111 15.44 -52.17 -11.27
N GLY A 112 15.05 -51.19 -10.45
CA GLY A 112 13.68 -51.06 -9.97
C GLY A 112 12.69 -50.78 -11.10
N LEU A 113 13.07 -49.94 -12.08
CA LEU A 113 12.26 -49.69 -13.28
C LEU A 113 12.09 -50.96 -14.13
N THR A 114 13.16 -51.73 -14.32
CA THR A 114 13.08 -53.00 -15.04
C THR A 114 12.21 -54.01 -14.30
N ALA A 115 12.33 -54.12 -12.98
CA ALA A 115 11.51 -55.02 -12.17
C ALA A 115 10.01 -54.64 -12.21
N LEU A 116 9.69 -53.34 -12.18
CA LEU A 116 8.32 -52.87 -12.35
C LEU A 116 7.76 -53.21 -13.74
N ALA A 117 8.56 -53.00 -14.80
CA ALA A 117 8.16 -53.33 -16.15
C ALA A 117 7.98 -54.85 -16.35
N GLU A 118 8.85 -55.66 -15.76
CA GLU A 118 8.74 -57.13 -15.76
C GLU A 118 7.50 -57.63 -15.05
N LYS A 119 7.11 -56.96 -13.95
CA LYS A 119 5.91 -57.27 -13.20
C LYS A 119 4.64 -56.92 -13.97
N GLU A 120 4.61 -55.76 -14.64
CA GLU A 120 3.46 -55.30 -15.42
C GLU A 120 3.29 -56.11 -16.72
N TYR A 121 4.40 -56.40 -17.40
CA TYR A 121 4.43 -57.16 -18.65
C TYR A 121 5.27 -58.44 -18.49
N PRO A 122 4.73 -59.49 -17.86
CA PRO A 122 5.46 -60.73 -17.64
C PRO A 122 5.68 -61.51 -18.94
N LEU A 123 6.79 -62.25 -19.01
CA LEU A 123 7.11 -63.17 -20.10
C LEU A 123 7.15 -64.60 -19.59
N TYR A 124 6.47 -65.51 -20.28
CA TYR A 124 6.57 -66.93 -19.99
C TYR A 124 7.92 -67.49 -20.42
N LYS A 125 8.50 -68.32 -19.56
CA LYS A 125 9.78 -68.98 -19.76
C LYS A 125 9.57 -70.46 -20.09
N ARG A 126 10.54 -71.05 -20.78
CA ARG A 126 10.57 -72.49 -21.01
C ARG A 126 10.48 -73.23 -19.67
N GLY A 127 9.55 -74.18 -19.57
CA GLY A 127 9.27 -74.92 -18.34
C GLY A 127 8.03 -74.45 -17.58
N ASP A 128 7.48 -73.27 -17.91
CA ASP A 128 6.28 -72.76 -17.25
C ASP A 128 5.04 -73.60 -17.61
N GLN A 129 4.16 -73.82 -16.63
CA GLN A 129 2.84 -74.39 -16.88
C GLN A 129 1.91 -73.30 -17.40
N VAL A 130 1.42 -73.46 -18.63
CA VAL A 130 0.60 -72.46 -19.31
C VAL A 130 -0.76 -73.03 -19.71
N LYS A 131 -1.76 -72.16 -19.75
CA LYS A 131 -3.12 -72.46 -20.25
C LYS A 131 -3.46 -71.45 -21.35
N ILE A 132 -3.49 -71.93 -22.59
CA ILE A 132 -3.61 -71.11 -23.78
C ILE A 132 -5.01 -71.26 -24.38
N VAL A 133 -5.75 -70.16 -24.39
CA VAL A 133 -7.02 -70.03 -25.10
C VAL A 133 -6.73 -69.57 -26.53
N HIS A 134 -7.18 -70.31 -27.55
CA HIS A 134 -6.89 -70.02 -28.96
C HIS A 134 -8.01 -70.52 -29.87
N LYS A 135 -8.12 -69.94 -31.07
CA LYS A 135 -9.09 -70.36 -32.08
C LYS A 135 -8.68 -71.71 -32.68
N LEU A 136 -9.58 -72.69 -32.64
CA LEU A 136 -9.40 -73.96 -33.37
C LEU A 136 -9.81 -73.79 -34.84
N ASN A 137 -10.80 -72.93 -35.08
CA ASN A 137 -11.26 -72.46 -36.38
C ASN A 137 -11.90 -71.06 -36.18
N PRO A 138 -12.32 -70.35 -37.24
CA PRO A 138 -12.90 -69.02 -37.11
C PRO A 138 -14.14 -68.91 -36.21
N PHE A 139 -14.80 -70.03 -35.89
CA PHE A 139 -16.06 -70.08 -35.16
C PHE A 139 -15.97 -70.76 -33.79
N SER A 140 -14.81 -71.31 -33.40
CA SER A 140 -14.66 -72.07 -32.16
C SER A 140 -13.32 -71.82 -31.48
N ILE A 141 -13.37 -71.78 -30.15
CA ILE A 141 -12.24 -71.53 -29.26
C ILE A 141 -11.94 -72.81 -28.51
N GLY A 142 -10.66 -73.14 -28.39
CA GLY A 142 -10.14 -74.27 -27.63
C GLY A 142 -9.16 -73.82 -26.56
N VAL A 143 -8.89 -74.72 -25.61
CA VAL A 143 -7.93 -74.49 -24.52
C VAL A 143 -6.87 -75.59 -24.56
N THR A 144 -5.60 -75.18 -24.60
CA THR A 144 -4.45 -76.09 -24.48
C THR A 144 -3.70 -75.77 -23.21
N SER A 145 -3.55 -76.78 -22.33
CA SER A 145 -2.75 -76.66 -21.11
C SER A 145 -1.54 -77.58 -21.16
N GLY A 146 -0.42 -77.14 -20.59
CA GLY A 146 0.77 -77.97 -20.42
C GLY A 146 2.05 -77.15 -20.22
N VAL A 147 3.19 -77.83 -20.27
CA VAL A 147 4.51 -77.19 -20.12
C VAL A 147 4.91 -76.48 -21.41
N LEU A 148 5.28 -75.20 -21.29
CA LEU A 148 5.83 -74.40 -22.38
C LEU A 148 7.22 -74.92 -22.76
N TYR A 149 7.38 -75.35 -24.01
CA TYR A 149 8.68 -75.79 -24.54
C TYR A 149 9.41 -74.65 -25.26
N GLU A 150 8.69 -73.88 -26.08
CA GLU A 150 9.24 -72.81 -26.91
C GLU A 150 8.14 -71.83 -27.31
N ALA A 151 8.44 -70.52 -27.33
CA ALA A 151 7.60 -69.48 -27.92
C ALA A 151 8.49 -68.55 -28.75
N ARG A 152 8.56 -68.78 -30.08
CA ARG A 152 9.41 -68.01 -31.00
C ARG A 152 8.73 -67.83 -32.35
N ASN A 153 8.98 -66.70 -33.00
CA ASN A 153 8.48 -66.38 -34.34
C ASN A 153 6.96 -66.57 -34.50
N GLY A 154 6.19 -66.24 -33.46
CA GLY A 154 4.72 -66.38 -33.47
C GLY A 154 4.20 -67.81 -33.36
N VAL A 155 5.04 -68.77 -32.98
CA VAL A 155 4.65 -70.17 -32.72
C VAL A 155 4.93 -70.53 -31.26
N ILE A 156 3.92 -71.08 -30.59
CA ILE A 156 3.95 -71.50 -29.19
C ILE A 156 3.84 -73.02 -29.13
N ARG A 157 4.83 -73.69 -28.54
CA ARG A 157 4.89 -75.14 -28.37
C ARG A 157 4.60 -75.54 -26.93
N VAL A 158 3.53 -76.29 -26.74
CA VAL A 158 3.09 -76.82 -25.45
C VAL A 158 3.00 -78.34 -25.54
N GLY A 159 3.97 -79.04 -24.95
CA GLY A 159 4.14 -80.49 -25.16
C GLY A 159 4.25 -80.84 -26.66
N ASN A 160 3.36 -81.70 -27.15
CA ASN A 160 3.30 -82.11 -28.56
C ASN A 160 2.41 -81.20 -29.43
N LYS A 161 1.84 -80.13 -28.88
CA LYS A 161 0.93 -79.21 -29.60
C LYS A 161 1.66 -77.93 -30.01
N SER A 162 1.36 -77.45 -31.21
CA SER A 162 1.87 -76.20 -31.78
C SER A 162 0.69 -75.25 -32.04
N ILE A 163 0.73 -74.07 -31.44
CA ILE A 163 -0.32 -73.05 -31.52
C ILE A 163 0.30 -71.79 -32.13
N ARG A 164 -0.39 -71.11 -33.06
CA ARG A 164 0.09 -69.82 -33.56
C ARG A 164 -0.38 -68.73 -32.63
N LEU A 165 0.50 -67.78 -32.34
CA LEU A 165 0.18 -66.60 -31.53
C LEU A 165 -1.02 -65.82 -32.10
N ARG A 166 -1.11 -65.74 -33.44
CA ARG A 166 -2.24 -65.11 -34.14
C ARG A 166 -3.59 -65.75 -33.79
N ASP A 167 -3.63 -67.04 -33.46
CA ASP A 167 -4.86 -67.76 -33.12
C ASP A 167 -5.37 -67.37 -31.72
N MET A 168 -4.53 -66.73 -30.90
CA MET A 168 -4.94 -66.15 -29.62
C MET A 168 -5.59 -64.76 -29.77
N LEU A 169 -5.40 -64.08 -30.91
CA LEU A 169 -5.87 -62.71 -31.15
C LEU A 169 -7.34 -62.67 -31.58
N GLY A 170 -8.03 -61.57 -31.24
CA GLY A 170 -9.45 -61.39 -31.51
C GLY A 170 -10.35 -62.38 -30.76
N ILE A 171 -9.88 -62.86 -29.60
CA ILE A 171 -10.69 -63.46 -28.53
C ILE A 171 -10.76 -62.40 -27.43
N THR A 172 -11.95 -62.11 -26.93
CA THR A 172 -12.17 -61.10 -25.88
C THR A 172 -11.24 -61.34 -24.69
N ASP A 173 -10.55 -60.28 -24.25
CA ASP A 173 -9.59 -60.24 -23.13
C ASP A 173 -8.34 -61.14 -23.24
N ASN A 174 -8.11 -61.81 -24.37
CA ASN A 174 -6.98 -62.75 -24.53
C ASN A 174 -5.69 -62.08 -25.05
N GLU A 175 -5.76 -60.83 -25.50
CA GLU A 175 -4.62 -60.10 -26.06
C GLU A 175 -3.49 -59.89 -25.03
N ARG A 176 -3.86 -59.64 -23.76
CA ARG A 176 -2.89 -59.55 -22.66
C ARG A 176 -2.17 -60.86 -22.40
N GLU A 177 -2.87 -61.99 -22.54
CA GLU A 177 -2.26 -63.32 -22.39
C GLU A 177 -1.37 -63.67 -23.59
N ALA A 178 -1.77 -63.28 -24.81
CA ALA A 178 -0.95 -63.47 -26.01
C ALA A 178 0.40 -62.76 -25.91
N LEU A 179 0.41 -61.51 -25.40
CA LEU A 179 1.64 -60.72 -25.21
C LEU A 179 2.71 -61.49 -24.41
N LYS A 180 2.33 -62.25 -23.38
CA LYS A 180 3.28 -63.00 -22.52
C LYS A 180 4.11 -64.06 -23.27
N PHE A 181 3.70 -64.45 -24.47
CA PHE A 181 4.42 -65.38 -25.34
C PHE A 181 5.19 -64.69 -26.47
N ASP A 182 4.97 -63.39 -26.68
CA ASP A 182 5.60 -62.58 -27.72
C ASP A 182 6.74 -61.73 -27.11
N GLU A 183 7.95 -62.30 -27.11
CA GLU A 183 9.13 -61.66 -26.54
C GLU A 183 9.43 -60.29 -27.17
N PRO A 184 9.53 -60.12 -28.50
CA PRO A 184 9.75 -58.81 -29.12
C PRO A 184 8.71 -57.76 -28.73
N SER A 185 7.42 -58.09 -28.81
CA SER A 185 6.34 -57.14 -28.49
C SER A 185 6.32 -56.77 -27.01
N THR A 186 6.57 -57.73 -26.12
CA THR A 186 6.61 -57.46 -24.68
C THR A 186 7.83 -56.65 -24.28
N LEU A 187 9.01 -56.91 -24.83
CA LEU A 187 10.19 -56.07 -24.58
C LEU A 187 9.95 -54.63 -25.01
N ARG A 188 9.34 -54.42 -26.20
CA ARG A 188 8.93 -53.08 -26.64
C ARG A 188 7.94 -52.44 -25.68
N ARG A 189 6.93 -53.17 -25.19
CA ARG A 189 5.96 -52.67 -24.20
C ARG A 189 6.61 -52.31 -22.86
N ARG A 190 7.61 -53.06 -22.41
CA ARG A 190 8.38 -52.74 -21.20
C ARG A 190 9.18 -51.45 -21.37
N GLU A 191 9.81 -51.25 -22.51
CA GLU A 191 10.51 -50.01 -22.83
C GLU A 191 9.54 -48.82 -22.89
N GLU A 192 8.41 -48.96 -23.60
CA GLU A 192 7.34 -47.97 -23.66
C GLU A 192 6.86 -47.60 -22.24
N PHE A 193 6.58 -48.59 -21.40
CA PHE A 193 6.15 -48.38 -20.02
C PHE A 193 7.18 -47.62 -19.16
N ILE A 194 8.47 -47.96 -19.29
CA ILE A 194 9.53 -47.23 -18.57
C ILE A 194 9.60 -45.77 -19.03
N GLN A 195 9.44 -45.51 -20.33
CA GLN A 195 9.43 -44.15 -20.87
C GLN A 195 8.18 -43.38 -20.44
N GLU A 196 7.00 -44.01 -20.46
CA GLU A 196 5.75 -43.44 -19.95
C GLU A 196 5.87 -43.10 -18.47
N LEU A 197 6.44 -43.99 -17.64
CA LEU A 197 6.63 -43.72 -16.22
C LEU A 197 7.56 -42.53 -16.00
N ARG A 198 8.68 -42.46 -16.74
CA ARG A 198 9.63 -41.33 -16.68
C ARG A 198 8.97 -40.02 -17.06
N THR A 199 8.34 -39.98 -18.22
CA THR A 199 7.68 -38.78 -18.75
C THR A 199 6.54 -38.33 -17.83
N SER A 200 5.70 -39.24 -17.30
CA SER A 200 4.66 -38.88 -16.34
C SER A 200 5.25 -38.34 -15.02
N THR A 201 6.35 -38.93 -14.54
CA THR A 201 6.99 -38.50 -13.29
C THR A 201 7.65 -37.13 -13.47
N GLU A 202 8.31 -36.90 -14.59
CA GLU A 202 8.89 -35.60 -14.95
C GLU A 202 7.81 -34.53 -15.10
N ALA A 203 6.69 -34.84 -15.75
CA ALA A 203 5.54 -33.93 -15.84
C ALA A 203 4.97 -33.58 -14.45
N LYS A 204 4.85 -34.56 -13.56
CA LYS A 204 4.43 -34.32 -12.16
C LYS A 204 5.44 -33.44 -11.40
N ARG A 205 6.74 -33.66 -11.59
CA ARG A 205 7.79 -32.80 -11.01
C ARG A 205 7.70 -31.38 -11.54
N MET A 206 7.51 -31.19 -12.84
CA MET A 206 7.31 -29.86 -13.45
C MET A 206 6.11 -29.15 -12.85
N ALA A 207 4.94 -29.78 -12.85
CA ALA A 207 3.72 -29.21 -12.27
C ALA A 207 3.90 -28.85 -10.79
N TRP A 208 4.55 -29.72 -10.01
CA TRP A 208 4.84 -29.45 -8.62
C TRP A 208 5.79 -28.26 -8.44
N ARG A 209 6.82 -28.13 -9.28
CA ARG A 209 7.75 -27.00 -9.24
C ARG A 209 7.05 -25.69 -9.55
N GLU A 210 6.17 -25.67 -10.56
CA GLU A 210 5.39 -24.48 -10.91
C GLU A 210 4.50 -24.04 -9.73
N GLU A 211 3.78 -24.98 -9.12
CA GLU A 211 2.88 -24.73 -7.99
C GLU A 211 3.62 -24.26 -6.72
N ASN A 212 4.81 -24.81 -6.44
CA ASN A 212 5.53 -24.57 -5.18
C ASN A 212 6.65 -23.53 -5.30
N SER A 213 6.93 -23.01 -6.51
CA SER A 213 8.02 -22.07 -6.81
C SER A 213 8.02 -20.86 -5.88
N GLY A 214 6.92 -20.11 -5.82
CA GLY A 214 6.82 -18.89 -5.00
C GLY A 214 7.07 -19.13 -3.51
N ALA A 215 6.55 -20.22 -2.96
CA ALA A 215 6.74 -20.57 -1.55
C ALA A 215 8.18 -20.97 -1.23
N VAL A 216 8.81 -21.79 -2.08
CA VAL A 216 10.21 -22.20 -1.91
C VAL A 216 11.15 -21.00 -2.08
N PHE A 217 10.91 -20.14 -3.07
CA PHE A 217 11.71 -18.93 -3.29
C PHE A 217 11.64 -17.98 -2.11
N ALA A 218 10.45 -17.74 -1.55
CA ALA A 218 10.30 -16.90 -0.36
C ALA A 218 11.03 -17.48 0.86
N GLU A 219 10.95 -18.80 1.08
CA GLU A 219 11.64 -19.49 2.17
C GLU A 219 13.16 -19.39 2.03
N VAL A 220 13.69 -19.64 0.82
CA VAL A 220 15.12 -19.58 0.52
C VAL A 220 15.62 -18.14 0.62
N LYS A 221 14.86 -17.15 0.13
CA LYS A 221 15.22 -15.72 0.22
C LYS A 221 15.39 -15.29 1.66
N LYS A 222 14.46 -15.70 2.54
CA LYS A 222 14.54 -15.44 3.98
C LYS A 222 15.80 -16.07 4.60
N LYS A 223 16.09 -17.33 4.30
CA LYS A 223 17.28 -18.02 4.83
C LYS A 223 18.59 -17.39 4.33
N CYS A 224 18.66 -17.00 3.05
CA CYS A 224 19.82 -16.30 2.50
C CYS A 224 20.01 -14.93 3.16
N GLY A 225 18.93 -14.19 3.39
CA GLY A 225 18.96 -12.92 4.13
C GLY A 225 19.49 -13.11 5.56
N GLU A 226 18.92 -14.03 6.33
CA GLU A 226 19.40 -14.35 7.68
C GLU A 226 20.87 -14.78 7.69
N GLN A 227 21.32 -15.49 6.66
CA GLN A 227 22.71 -15.90 6.53
C GLN A 227 23.64 -14.72 6.24
N ASN A 228 23.25 -13.81 5.35
CA ASN A 228 24.00 -12.57 5.08
C ASN A 228 24.10 -11.70 6.34
N GLU A 229 23.01 -11.57 7.09
CA GLU A 229 22.99 -10.83 8.36
C GLU A 229 23.97 -11.40 9.39
N ARG A 230 23.96 -12.73 9.57
CA ARG A 230 24.89 -13.43 10.47
C ARG A 230 26.35 -13.29 10.07
N MET A 231 26.63 -13.06 8.78
CA MET A 231 27.98 -12.81 8.27
C MET A 231 28.42 -11.36 8.41
N GLY A 232 27.55 -10.48 8.92
CA GLY A 232 27.87 -9.07 9.16
C GLY A 232 27.48 -8.13 8.04
N PHE A 233 26.77 -8.62 7.02
CA PHE A 233 26.17 -7.74 6.02
C PHE A 233 24.87 -7.15 6.55
N THR A 234 24.58 -5.92 6.14
CA THR A 234 23.35 -5.21 6.48
C THR A 234 22.66 -4.81 5.20
N TYR A 235 21.41 -5.20 5.05
CA TYR A 235 20.65 -4.87 3.85
C TYR A 235 20.03 -3.47 4.01
N ILE A 236 20.20 -2.62 3.00
CA ILE A 236 19.63 -1.25 2.92
C ILE A 236 19.61 -0.81 1.45
N ASP A 237 18.55 -0.12 1.02
CA ASP A 237 18.39 0.40 -0.35
C ASP A 237 18.66 -0.66 -1.45
N ASP A 238 18.12 -1.86 -1.28
CA ASP A 238 18.32 -3.03 -2.16
C ASP A 238 19.77 -3.55 -2.28
N GLU A 239 20.69 -3.11 -1.43
CA GLU A 239 22.10 -3.51 -1.41
C GLU A 239 22.53 -4.16 -0.08
N TRP A 240 23.42 -5.15 -0.16
CA TRP A 240 24.09 -5.73 1.02
C TRP A 240 25.39 -4.99 1.31
N LEU A 241 25.39 -4.20 2.38
CA LEU A 241 26.54 -3.39 2.77
C LEU A 241 27.37 -4.08 3.85
N ASN A 242 28.70 -3.94 3.76
CA ASN A 242 29.60 -4.27 4.86
C ASN A 242 29.54 -3.18 5.95
N GLU A 243 30.23 -3.40 7.07
CA GLU A 243 30.27 -2.44 8.18
C GLU A 243 30.68 -1.03 7.74
N ASN A 244 31.74 -0.90 6.93
CA ASN A 244 32.28 0.41 6.58
C ASN A 244 31.32 1.22 5.72
N ASP A 245 30.78 0.58 4.69
CA ASP A 245 29.84 1.17 3.75
C ASP A 245 28.50 1.49 4.44
N LEU A 246 28.08 0.63 5.37
CA LEU A 246 26.92 0.87 6.22
C LEU A 246 27.07 2.16 7.03
N TYR A 247 28.20 2.32 7.74
CA TYR A 247 28.44 3.54 8.53
C TYR A 247 28.45 4.78 7.64
N GLN A 248 29.14 4.73 6.49
CA GLN A 248 29.15 5.87 5.57
C GLN A 248 27.74 6.22 5.09
N ARG A 249 26.97 5.24 4.60
CA ARG A 249 25.63 5.48 4.05
C ARG A 249 24.66 5.99 5.10
N VAL A 250 24.58 5.32 6.26
CA VAL A 250 23.62 5.68 7.32
C VAL A 250 23.99 7.01 7.98
N VAL A 251 25.29 7.27 8.20
CA VAL A 251 25.75 8.56 8.76
C VAL A 251 25.47 9.69 7.77
N SER A 252 25.78 9.52 6.48
CA SER A 252 25.54 10.55 5.47
C SER A 252 24.06 10.91 5.35
N SER A 253 23.21 9.88 5.24
CA SER A 253 21.75 10.06 5.21
C SER A 253 21.24 10.74 6.49
N SER A 254 21.67 10.27 7.67
CA SER A 254 21.26 10.84 8.96
C SER A 254 21.77 12.27 9.15
N PHE A 255 22.97 12.59 8.68
CA PHE A 255 23.57 13.92 8.77
C PHE A 255 22.80 14.92 7.92
N ASN A 256 22.55 14.60 6.65
CA ASN A 256 21.76 15.44 5.75
C ASN A 256 20.37 15.70 6.32
N ARG A 257 19.72 14.66 6.84
CA ARG A 257 18.43 14.75 7.53
C ARG A 257 18.45 15.73 8.69
N LEU A 258 19.40 15.57 9.60
CA LEU A 258 19.51 16.38 10.81
C LEU A 258 19.90 17.83 10.51
N LEU A 259 20.77 18.03 9.52
CA LEU A 259 21.15 19.37 9.07
C LEU A 259 19.96 20.10 8.44
N ALA A 260 19.19 19.40 7.61
CA ALA A 260 18.02 19.98 6.97
C ALA A 260 16.91 20.31 8.00
N LYS A 261 16.72 19.46 9.01
CA LYS A 261 15.86 19.76 10.18
C LYS A 261 16.29 21.03 10.90
N LYS A 262 17.58 21.14 11.22
CA LYS A 262 18.14 22.31 11.91
C LYS A 262 17.94 23.59 11.08
N ASN A 263 18.21 23.53 9.77
CA ASN A 263 18.06 24.68 8.88
C ASN A 263 16.59 25.11 8.77
N PHE A 264 15.67 24.15 8.74
CA PHE A 264 14.25 24.43 8.74
C PHE A 264 13.77 25.08 10.04
N GLU A 265 14.15 24.54 11.19
CA GLU A 265 13.84 25.13 12.50
C GLU A 265 14.40 26.56 12.63
N TYR A 266 15.59 26.79 12.08
CA TYR A 266 16.19 28.13 12.04
C TYR A 266 15.41 29.09 11.14
N ALA A 267 15.03 28.66 9.93
CA ALA A 267 14.21 29.45 9.02
C ALA A 267 12.83 29.79 9.62
N GLN A 268 12.20 28.84 10.32
CA GLN A 268 10.95 29.08 11.04
C GLN A 268 11.10 30.13 12.15
N LYS A 269 12.21 30.11 12.89
CA LYS A 269 12.49 31.11 13.93
C LYS A 269 12.65 32.51 13.34
N ILE A 270 13.36 32.65 12.22
CA ILE A 270 13.52 33.94 11.51
C ILE A 270 12.14 34.46 11.08
N LYS A 271 11.38 33.63 10.37
CA LYS A 271 10.04 33.99 9.89
C LYS A 271 9.10 34.41 11.03
N HIS A 272 9.14 33.68 12.15
CA HIS A 272 8.34 34.05 13.32
C HIS A 272 8.75 35.42 13.90
N GLN A 273 10.04 35.74 13.93
CA GLN A 273 10.52 37.06 14.34
C GLN A 273 10.07 38.17 13.37
N GLU A 274 10.10 37.89 12.06
CA GLU A 274 9.59 38.80 11.03
C GLU A 274 8.08 39.03 11.16
N ASP A 275 7.29 37.98 11.36
CA ASP A 275 5.83 38.07 11.58
C ASP A 275 5.50 38.91 12.82
N ILE A 276 6.28 38.77 13.91
CA ILE A 276 6.13 39.61 15.11
C ILE A 276 6.41 41.08 14.80
N LEU A 277 7.49 41.37 14.07
CA LEU A 277 7.86 42.74 13.69
C LEU A 277 6.82 43.37 12.76
N LEU A 278 6.31 42.63 11.78
CA LEU A 278 5.23 43.08 10.89
C LEU A 278 3.95 43.36 11.67
N GLY A 279 3.57 42.47 12.59
CA GLY A 279 2.43 42.71 13.49
C GLY A 279 2.59 43.99 14.33
N GLN A 280 3.79 44.27 14.85
CA GLN A 280 4.07 45.53 15.55
C GLN A 280 3.94 46.76 14.65
N LEU A 281 4.40 46.67 13.40
CA LEU A 281 4.29 47.76 12.41
C LEU A 281 2.83 47.99 11.98
N GLU A 282 2.04 46.94 11.80
CA GLU A 282 0.62 47.04 11.47
C GLU A 282 -0.20 47.67 12.60
N ILE A 283 0.08 47.31 13.86
CA ILE A 283 -0.52 47.94 15.04
C ILE A 283 -0.19 49.44 15.06
N ARG A 284 1.06 49.81 14.77
CA ARG A 284 1.49 51.21 14.69
C ARG A 284 0.79 51.97 13.54
N ALA A 285 0.72 51.37 12.36
CA ALA A 285 0.04 51.98 11.20
C ALA A 285 -1.48 52.07 11.38
N ALA A 286 -2.10 51.12 12.08
CA ALA A 286 -3.51 51.17 12.45
C ALA A 286 -3.78 52.26 13.49
N ALA A 287 -2.88 52.43 14.48
CA ALA A 287 -2.92 53.53 15.43
C ALA A 287 -2.81 54.89 14.72
N ASP A 288 -1.93 55.01 13.72
CA ASP A 288 -1.78 56.23 12.92
C ASP A 288 -3.01 56.54 12.04
N ARG A 289 -3.77 55.52 11.61
CA ARG A 289 -4.98 55.69 10.79
C ARG A 289 -6.26 55.98 11.58
N LEU A 290 -6.30 55.61 12.87
CA LEU A 290 -7.49 55.75 13.73
C LEU A 290 -7.55 57.08 14.48
N SER A 291 -6.58 57.99 14.31
CA SER A 291 -6.60 59.32 14.91
C SER A 291 -6.61 60.43 13.85
N PRO A 292 -7.62 61.33 13.83
CA PRO A 292 -7.51 62.59 13.09
C PRO A 292 -6.50 63.50 13.79
N ALA A 293 -5.80 64.33 13.03
CA ALA A 293 -4.87 65.33 13.56
C ALA A 293 -5.58 66.23 14.59
N GLY A 294 -5.30 66.06 15.88
CA GLY A 294 -5.77 66.98 16.92
C GLY A 294 -5.93 66.47 18.35
N GLN A 295 -5.99 65.17 18.63
CA GLN A 295 -6.05 64.68 20.03
C GLN A 295 -5.18 63.43 20.21
N HIS A 296 -3.94 63.65 20.65
CA HIS A 296 -3.06 62.58 21.10
C HIS A 296 -3.59 62.01 22.42
N ILE A 297 -4.20 60.83 22.38
CA ILE A 297 -4.30 59.96 23.56
C ILE A 297 -2.94 59.25 23.65
N SER A 298 -2.27 59.34 24.81
CA SER A 298 -0.93 58.78 24.93
C SER A 298 -1.00 57.24 24.85
N PRO A 299 0.04 56.56 24.31
CA PRO A 299 0.09 55.10 24.30
C PRO A 299 -0.11 54.46 25.68
N ALA A 300 0.23 55.16 26.77
CA ALA A 300 0.02 54.69 28.14
C ALA A 300 -1.47 54.68 28.53
N ASP A 301 -2.27 55.63 28.04
CA ASP A 301 -3.70 55.71 28.34
C ASP A 301 -4.50 54.64 27.60
N GLU A 302 -4.12 54.31 26.36
CA GLU A 302 -4.76 53.24 25.58
C GLU A 302 -4.42 51.85 26.15
N ILE A 303 -3.17 51.64 26.61
CA ILE A 303 -2.76 50.40 27.31
C ILE A 303 -3.51 50.28 28.64
N ASN A 304 -3.62 51.36 29.41
CA ASN A 304 -4.38 51.36 30.67
C ASN A 304 -5.87 51.09 30.42
N ARG A 305 -6.46 51.66 29.37
CA ARG A 305 -7.86 51.40 29.00
C ARG A 305 -8.09 49.94 28.61
N ARG A 306 -7.17 49.33 27.86
CA ARG A 306 -7.24 47.91 27.50
C ARG A 306 -7.02 46.99 28.70
N GLN A 307 -6.08 47.31 29.59
CA GLN A 307 -5.88 46.57 30.84
C GLN A 307 -7.11 46.67 31.74
N GLN A 308 -7.75 47.83 31.85
CA GLN A 308 -9.00 47.98 32.60
C GLN A 308 -10.15 47.20 31.97
N ALA A 309 -10.24 47.17 30.64
CA ALA A 309 -11.23 46.37 29.93
C ALA A 309 -11.01 44.85 30.09
N GLU A 310 -9.76 44.38 30.05
CA GLU A 310 -9.43 42.97 30.31
C GLU A 310 -9.66 42.59 31.77
N LEU A 311 -9.28 43.43 32.74
CA LEU A 311 -9.57 43.22 34.15
C LEU A 311 -11.07 43.18 34.41
N ALA A 312 -11.87 44.05 33.77
CA ALA A 312 -13.32 44.01 33.86
C ALA A 312 -13.90 42.73 33.24
N ARG A 313 -13.33 42.23 32.14
CA ARG A 313 -13.74 40.97 31.51
C ARG A 313 -13.42 39.76 32.40
N LEU A 314 -12.23 39.72 32.99
CA LEU A 314 -11.81 38.67 33.92
C LEU A 314 -12.65 38.69 35.20
N ALA A 315 -12.93 39.87 35.76
CA ALA A 315 -13.81 40.02 36.92
C ALA A 315 -15.25 39.56 36.61
N ALA A 316 -15.78 39.85 35.41
CA ALA A 316 -17.08 39.36 34.97
C ALA A 316 -17.11 37.83 34.79
N GLU A 317 -16.01 37.25 34.28
CA GLU A 317 -15.87 35.80 34.13
C GLU A 317 -15.76 35.09 35.49
N GLU A 318 -15.03 35.66 36.44
CA GLU A 318 -14.96 35.17 37.83
C GLU A 318 -16.31 35.27 38.54
N GLN A 319 -17.04 36.38 38.38
CA GLN A 319 -18.41 36.52 38.91
C GLN A 319 -19.37 35.49 38.29
N ALA A 320 -19.28 35.24 36.99
CA ALA A 320 -20.07 34.20 36.32
C ALA A 320 -19.73 32.80 36.85
N ARG A 321 -18.45 32.49 37.11
CA ARG A 321 -18.02 31.23 37.71
C ARG A 321 -18.50 31.09 39.17
N GLN A 322 -18.46 32.15 39.97
CA GLN A 322 -18.97 32.13 41.34
C GLN A 322 -20.49 31.91 41.37
N LEU A 323 -21.25 32.57 40.49
CA LEU A 323 -22.69 32.35 40.35
C LEU A 323 -23.01 30.92 39.88
N ALA A 324 -22.21 30.36 38.97
CA ALA A 324 -22.38 28.98 38.53
C ALA A 324 -22.07 27.97 39.66
N LEU A 325 -21.07 28.24 40.49
CA LEU A 325 -20.75 27.42 41.67
C LEU A 325 -21.83 27.53 42.75
N GLN A 326 -22.39 28.72 43.00
CA GLN A 326 -23.51 28.89 43.92
C GLN A 326 -24.76 28.14 43.46
N LYS A 327 -25.11 28.22 42.16
CA LYS A 327 -26.23 27.44 41.60
C LYS A 327 -26.02 25.94 41.72
N LYS A 328 -24.79 25.45 41.49
CA LYS A 328 -24.47 24.03 41.68
C LYS A 328 -24.58 23.60 43.15
N ALA A 329 -24.09 24.42 44.08
CA ALA A 329 -24.20 24.14 45.52
C ALA A 329 -25.66 24.16 46.00
N GLU A 330 -26.49 25.06 45.45
CA GLU A 330 -27.93 25.13 45.75
C GLU A 330 -28.69 23.93 45.16
N GLU A 331 -28.36 23.49 43.94
CA GLU A 331 -28.92 22.26 43.35
C GLU A 331 -28.50 21.00 44.12
N GLU A 332 -27.25 20.91 44.56
CA GLU A 332 -26.76 19.81 45.40
C GLU A 332 -27.42 19.80 46.78
N ALA A 333 -27.62 20.97 47.41
CA ALA A 333 -28.36 21.09 48.67
C ALA A 333 -29.82 20.67 48.50
N ARG A 334 -30.49 21.09 47.42
CA ARG A 334 -31.87 20.69 47.11
C ARG A 334 -31.98 19.19 46.87
N LEU A 335 -31.02 18.59 46.16
CA LEU A 335 -30.96 17.14 45.95
C LEU A 335 -30.66 16.38 47.25
N ALA A 336 -29.85 16.93 48.14
CA ALA A 336 -29.59 16.35 49.46
C ALA A 336 -30.83 16.41 50.36
N GLU A 337 -31.58 17.52 50.35
CA GLU A 337 -32.86 17.64 51.04
C GLU A 337 -33.91 16.68 50.47
N GLU A 338 -34.00 16.54 49.15
CA GLU A 338 -34.92 15.58 48.51
C GLU A 338 -34.55 14.13 48.87
N ARG A 339 -33.26 13.80 48.94
CA ARG A 339 -32.78 12.49 49.39
C ARG A 339 -33.07 12.26 50.88
N ALA A 340 -32.86 13.26 51.73
CA ALA A 340 -33.19 13.18 53.15
C ALA A 340 -34.70 13.03 53.38
N ALA A 341 -35.53 13.74 52.62
CA ALA A 341 -36.98 13.61 52.66
C ALA A 341 -37.45 12.22 52.18
N LYS A 342 -36.85 11.68 51.11
CA LYS A 342 -37.10 10.31 50.66
C LYS A 342 -36.66 9.26 51.67
N GLN A 343 -35.54 9.47 52.37
CA GLN A 343 -35.09 8.59 53.45
C GLN A 343 -36.05 8.62 54.65
N ARG A 344 -36.51 9.80 55.07
CA ARG A 344 -37.52 9.90 56.15
C ARG A 344 -38.84 9.24 55.75
N ALA A 345 -39.29 9.40 54.51
CA ALA A 345 -40.49 8.73 54.00
C ALA A 345 -40.32 7.20 53.93
N LEU A 346 -39.11 6.71 53.61
CA LEU A 346 -38.77 5.29 53.64
C LEU A 346 -38.73 4.75 55.08
N GLU A 347 -38.17 5.49 56.03
CA GLU A 347 -38.15 5.13 57.45
C GLU A 347 -39.57 5.12 58.06
N GLU A 348 -40.42 6.09 57.70
CA GLU A 348 -41.84 6.10 58.08
C GLU A 348 -42.62 4.93 57.45
N ALA A 349 -42.33 4.59 56.19
CA ALA A 349 -42.92 3.43 55.53
C ALA A 349 -42.43 2.10 56.14
N GLU A 350 -41.17 2.01 56.55
CA GLU A 350 -40.64 0.86 57.28
C GLU A 350 -41.20 0.75 58.71
N ALA A 351 -41.43 1.88 59.40
CA ALA A 351 -42.10 1.90 60.69
C ALA A 351 -43.57 1.45 60.57
N ALA A 352 -44.27 1.89 59.52
CA ALA A 352 -45.62 1.43 59.20
C ALA A 352 -45.65 -0.06 58.82
N ARG A 353 -44.64 -0.54 58.08
CA ARG A 353 -44.47 -1.99 57.79
C ARG A 353 -44.17 -2.81 59.03
N LYS A 354 -43.37 -2.30 59.98
CA LYS A 354 -43.13 -2.96 61.27
C LYS A 354 -44.38 -3.01 62.14
N GLN A 355 -45.24 -2.00 62.09
CA GLN A 355 -46.56 -2.04 62.74
C GLN A 355 -47.50 -3.06 62.05
N ALA A 356 -47.48 -3.13 60.72
CA ALA A 356 -48.24 -4.13 59.96
C ALA A 356 -47.69 -5.56 60.16
N GLU A 357 -46.38 -5.75 60.34
CA GLU A 357 -45.77 -7.04 60.69
C GLU A 357 -46.05 -7.44 62.14
N LEU A 358 -46.16 -6.49 63.08
CA LEU A 358 -46.65 -6.74 64.44
C LEU A 358 -48.12 -7.20 64.45
N GLU A 359 -48.94 -6.72 63.50
CA GLU A 359 -50.31 -7.21 63.29
C GLU A 359 -50.35 -8.55 62.54
N ALA A 360 -49.43 -8.78 61.59
CA ALA A 360 -49.31 -10.05 60.86
C ALA A 360 -48.67 -11.18 61.69
N GLN A 361 -47.87 -10.87 62.71
CA GLN A 361 -47.33 -11.83 63.67
C GLN A 361 -48.36 -12.33 64.71
N ARG A 362 -49.63 -11.90 64.63
CA ARG A 362 -50.76 -12.49 65.39
C ARG A 362 -51.53 -13.58 64.66
N MET A 363 -51.11 -14.01 63.47
CA MET A 363 -51.63 -15.25 62.85
C MET A 363 -50.48 -16.18 62.41
N ASN A 364 -50.14 -17.10 63.32
CA ASN A 364 -49.50 -18.44 63.21
C ASN A 364 -48.90 -18.82 61.84
N ILE A 365 -47.58 -19.07 61.68
CA ILE A 365 -46.70 -20.13 62.24
C ILE A 365 -47.16 -21.58 61.94
N ASN A 366 -46.41 -22.22 61.03
CA ASN A 366 -45.87 -23.60 61.12
C ASN A 366 -44.68 -23.70 60.13
N THR A 367 -43.40 -23.70 60.56
CA THR A 367 -42.45 -24.85 60.82
C THR A 367 -42.25 -25.78 59.60
N GLU A 368 -41.06 -26.13 59.11
CA GLU A 368 -39.72 -26.58 59.62
C GLU A 368 -38.66 -26.40 58.49
N PHE A 369 -37.34 -26.64 58.54
CA PHE A 369 -36.23 -26.67 59.52
C PHE A 369 -34.93 -26.87 58.66
N GLN A 370 -33.80 -26.36 59.17
CA GLN A 370 -32.45 -26.14 58.58
C GLN A 370 -31.51 -27.39 58.63
N PRO A 371 -30.31 -27.48 57.97
CA PRO A 371 -29.14 -26.60 58.25
C PRO A 371 -28.07 -26.33 57.15
N ASP A 372 -27.24 -25.33 57.46
CA ASP A 372 -25.86 -24.95 57.09
C ASP A 372 -25.13 -25.61 55.92
N GLU A 373 -24.48 -24.79 55.07
CA GLU A 373 -23.01 -24.57 55.14
C GLU A 373 -22.52 -23.55 54.08
N THR A 374 -21.27 -23.15 54.29
CA THR A 374 -20.56 -21.96 53.84
C THR A 374 -20.01 -22.01 52.39
N ALA A 375 -19.65 -20.81 51.91
CA ALA A 375 -18.53 -20.51 51.00
C ALA A 375 -18.55 -21.02 49.55
N GLY A 376 -18.29 -20.10 48.63
CA GLY A 376 -17.77 -20.42 47.30
C GLY A 376 -18.37 -19.57 46.20
N ILE A 377 -17.77 -18.40 45.94
CA ILE A 377 -17.95 -17.74 44.65
C ILE A 377 -17.41 -18.71 43.60
N SER A 378 -18.31 -19.26 42.79
CA SER A 378 -18.01 -20.20 41.72
C SER A 378 -16.92 -19.65 40.80
N PRO A 379 -15.83 -20.40 40.52
CA PRO A 379 -14.76 -19.98 39.60
C PRO A 379 -15.25 -19.75 38.16
N LEU A 380 -16.48 -20.17 37.85
CA LEU A 380 -17.16 -19.94 36.57
C LEU A 380 -17.73 -18.52 36.46
N LEU A 381 -18.11 -17.86 37.56
CA LEU A 381 -18.63 -16.48 37.55
C LEU A 381 -17.52 -15.42 37.52
N ILE A 382 -16.35 -15.71 38.10
CA ILE A 382 -15.13 -14.90 37.91
C ILE A 382 -14.59 -15.08 36.48
N GLY A 383 -14.72 -16.29 35.91
CA GLY A 383 -14.40 -16.56 34.52
C GLY A 383 -15.26 -15.77 33.53
N VAL A 384 -16.59 -15.68 33.75
CA VAL A 384 -17.50 -14.94 32.86
C VAL A 384 -17.34 -13.42 32.98
N LEU A 385 -17.07 -12.89 34.18
CA LEU A 385 -16.81 -11.46 34.37
C LEU A 385 -15.42 -11.06 33.84
N GLY A 386 -14.41 -11.92 34.00
CA GLY A 386 -13.09 -11.75 33.38
C GLY A 386 -13.14 -11.81 31.86
N LEU A 387 -13.94 -12.70 31.28
CA LEU A 387 -14.09 -12.84 29.83
C LEU A 387 -14.92 -11.69 29.23
N LEU A 388 -15.86 -11.10 29.98
CA LEU A 388 -16.57 -9.86 29.57
C LEU A 388 -15.67 -8.62 29.65
N ILE A 389 -14.79 -8.53 30.65
CA ILE A 389 -13.81 -7.43 30.74
C ILE A 389 -12.73 -7.59 29.66
N VAL A 390 -12.26 -8.81 29.37
CA VAL A 390 -11.33 -9.07 28.27
C VAL A 390 -12.01 -8.86 26.91
N ALA A 391 -13.27 -9.24 26.71
CA ALA A 391 -14.01 -8.96 25.49
C ALA A 391 -14.32 -7.47 25.29
N ALA A 392 -14.58 -6.72 26.37
CA ALA A 392 -14.74 -5.27 26.33
C ALA A 392 -13.39 -4.55 26.06
N VAL A 393 -12.29 -5.01 26.66
CA VAL A 393 -10.95 -4.47 26.41
C VAL A 393 -10.45 -4.84 25.02
N VAL A 394 -10.68 -6.06 24.54
CA VAL A 394 -10.38 -6.48 23.15
C VAL A 394 -11.29 -5.77 22.16
N GLY A 395 -12.56 -5.54 22.50
CA GLY A 395 -13.49 -4.74 21.69
C GLY A 395 -13.08 -3.27 21.59
N ILE A 396 -12.64 -2.66 22.71
CA ILE A 396 -12.11 -1.29 22.75
C ILE A 396 -10.74 -1.20 22.06
N VAL A 397 -9.90 -2.24 22.13
CA VAL A 397 -8.61 -2.31 21.42
C VAL A 397 -8.81 -2.53 19.93
N ILE A 398 -9.78 -3.32 19.49
CA ILE A 398 -10.14 -3.48 18.07
C ILE A 398 -10.82 -2.21 17.53
N TRP A 399 -11.66 -1.53 18.33
CA TRP A 399 -12.29 -0.28 17.92
C TRP A 399 -11.31 0.92 17.94
N ARG A 400 -10.36 0.97 18.88
CA ARG A 400 -9.24 1.93 18.86
C ARG A 400 -8.22 1.60 17.76
N ARG A 401 -7.94 0.32 17.47
CA ARG A 401 -7.10 -0.06 16.30
C ARG A 401 -7.77 0.27 14.97
N LYS A 402 -9.10 0.24 14.87
CA LYS A 402 -9.84 0.72 13.67
C LYS A 402 -9.96 2.24 13.56
N ALA A 403 -9.75 2.98 14.66
CA ALA A 403 -9.75 4.44 14.66
C ALA A 403 -8.33 5.05 14.63
N SER A 404 -7.29 4.22 14.70
CA SER A 404 -5.89 4.61 14.59
C SER A 404 -5.11 3.80 13.54
N GLU A 405 -5.80 3.17 12.59
CA GLU A 405 -5.19 2.88 11.30
C GLU A 405 -4.97 4.25 10.65
N GLU A 406 -3.72 4.72 10.69
CA GLU A 406 -3.23 5.57 9.60
C GLU A 406 -3.71 4.91 8.31
N ILE A 407 -4.48 5.66 7.53
CA ILE A 407 -4.99 5.25 6.23
C ILE A 407 -3.76 4.82 5.43
N ASP A 408 -3.61 3.51 5.27
CA ASP A 408 -2.54 2.90 4.52
C ASP A 408 -2.79 3.18 3.04
N VAL A 409 -2.34 4.35 2.59
CA VAL A 409 -2.48 4.85 1.22
C VAL A 409 -1.87 3.87 0.21
N SER A 410 -0.99 2.96 0.65
CA SER A 410 -0.33 1.96 -0.18
C SER A 410 -1.22 0.74 -0.51
N LYS A 411 -2.14 0.35 0.38
CA LYS A 411 -3.07 -0.78 0.15
C LYS A 411 -4.25 -0.48 -0.76
N PHE A 412 -4.31 0.74 -1.29
CA PHE A 412 -5.26 1.12 -2.34
C PHE A 412 -4.72 0.86 -3.76
N PHE A 413 -3.39 0.71 -3.91
CA PHE A 413 -2.75 0.58 -5.22
C PHE A 413 -2.64 -0.86 -5.74
N GLU A 414 -2.97 -1.86 -4.92
CA GLU A 414 -3.04 -3.27 -5.35
C GLU A 414 -4.50 -3.73 -5.53
N GLY A 415 -5.08 -3.39 -6.69
CA GLY A 415 -6.09 -4.24 -7.35
C GLY A 415 -7.55 -4.20 -6.86
N LYS A 416 -8.44 -3.66 -7.72
CA LYS A 416 -9.85 -4.10 -7.91
C LYS A 416 -10.73 -4.26 -6.64
N GLY A 417 -10.63 -3.36 -5.67
CA GLY A 417 -11.47 -3.38 -4.46
C GLY A 417 -12.93 -2.92 -4.68
N ARG A 418 -13.87 -3.49 -3.90
CA ARG A 418 -15.31 -3.16 -3.93
C ARG A 418 -15.62 -1.67 -3.74
N VAL A 419 -14.83 -0.98 -2.92
CA VAL A 419 -14.98 0.46 -2.61
C VAL A 419 -14.66 1.35 -3.81
N GLN A 420 -13.68 0.96 -4.64
CA GLN A 420 -13.33 1.67 -5.86
C GLN A 420 -14.42 1.50 -6.93
N LYS A 421 -14.98 0.28 -7.06
CA LYS A 421 -16.15 0.02 -7.91
C LYS A 421 -17.39 0.81 -7.45
N GLU A 422 -17.65 0.90 -6.16
CA GLU A 422 -18.76 1.70 -5.60
C GLU A 422 -18.57 3.21 -5.82
N PHE A 423 -17.33 3.72 -5.79
CA PHE A 423 -17.02 5.11 -6.14
C PHE A 423 -17.27 5.38 -7.63
N TRP A 424 -16.66 4.60 -8.53
CA TRP A 424 -16.81 4.80 -9.98
C TRP A 424 -18.24 4.58 -10.48
N ALA A 425 -18.99 3.65 -9.87
CA ALA A 425 -20.41 3.46 -10.14
C ALA A 425 -21.29 4.63 -9.68
N ARG A 426 -20.86 5.41 -8.67
CA ARG A 426 -21.59 6.60 -8.20
C ARG A 426 -21.33 7.83 -9.06
N VAL A 427 -20.16 7.90 -9.69
CA VAL A 427 -19.75 8.99 -10.60
C VAL A 427 -20.15 8.70 -12.05
N ASP A 428 -20.76 7.53 -12.32
CA ASP A 428 -21.12 7.02 -13.66
C ASP A 428 -19.95 7.11 -14.64
N ALA A 429 -18.76 6.70 -14.17
CA ALA A 429 -17.50 7.02 -14.80
C ALA A 429 -16.64 5.76 -14.92
N ASP A 430 -16.20 5.42 -16.14
CA ASP A 430 -15.26 4.36 -16.43
C ASP A 430 -13.80 4.87 -16.50
N PRO A 431 -13.01 4.76 -15.41
CA PRO A 431 -11.64 5.28 -15.35
C PRO A 431 -10.65 4.50 -16.24
N GLU A 432 -11.05 3.38 -16.85
CA GLU A 432 -10.23 2.65 -17.82
C GLU A 432 -10.33 3.28 -19.23
N HIS A 433 -11.38 4.06 -19.51
CA HIS A 433 -11.69 4.57 -20.85
C HIS A 433 -11.59 6.10 -20.99
N PHE A 434 -11.32 6.86 -19.92
CA PHE A 434 -11.08 8.31 -20.01
C PHE A 434 -10.02 8.84 -19.02
N LYS A 435 -9.56 10.08 -19.24
CA LYS A 435 -8.58 10.78 -18.39
C LYS A 435 -9.24 11.57 -17.26
N TYR A 436 -8.60 11.65 -16.09
CA TYR A 436 -9.15 12.31 -14.91
C TYR A 436 -8.10 12.79 -13.91
N VAL A 437 -8.51 13.74 -13.07
CA VAL A 437 -7.76 14.29 -11.94
C VAL A 437 -8.64 14.24 -10.70
N ALA A 438 -8.13 13.66 -9.61
CA ALA A 438 -8.85 13.60 -8.35
C ALA A 438 -7.93 13.83 -7.14
N TYR A 439 -8.44 14.61 -6.18
CA TYR A 439 -7.77 14.97 -4.92
C TYR A 439 -8.74 14.90 -3.75
N MET A 440 -8.29 14.53 -2.56
CA MET A 440 -9.12 14.51 -1.35
C MET A 440 -8.97 15.79 -0.53
N PHE A 441 -10.05 16.22 0.10
CA PHE A 441 -10.10 17.34 1.03
C PHE A 441 -10.83 16.91 2.31
N PRO A 442 -10.60 17.60 3.45
CA PRO A 442 -11.18 17.24 4.75
C PRO A 442 -12.72 17.19 4.78
N ASN A 443 -13.39 18.02 3.98
CA ASN A 443 -14.84 18.10 3.96
C ASN A 443 -15.38 18.50 2.57
N LEU A 444 -16.68 18.29 2.36
CA LEU A 444 -17.37 18.56 1.09
C LEU A 444 -17.28 20.05 0.68
N SER A 445 -17.25 20.96 1.65
CA SER A 445 -17.15 22.41 1.40
C SER A 445 -15.80 22.80 0.82
N GLU A 446 -14.70 22.26 1.36
CA GLU A 446 -13.34 22.52 0.89
C GLU A 446 -13.11 21.89 -0.50
N ALA A 447 -13.61 20.69 -0.74
CA ALA A 447 -13.56 20.07 -2.07
C ALA A 447 -14.40 20.84 -3.12
N SER A 448 -15.56 21.38 -2.72
CA SER A 448 -16.39 22.21 -3.61
C SER A 448 -15.74 23.56 -3.90
N ALA A 449 -15.11 24.17 -2.89
CA ALA A 449 -14.33 25.38 -3.07
C ALA A 449 -13.12 25.13 -3.99
N ALA A 450 -12.49 23.96 -3.89
CA ALA A 450 -11.39 23.57 -4.77
C ALA A 450 -11.79 23.47 -6.25
N LEU A 451 -12.94 22.84 -6.55
CA LEU A 451 -13.45 22.81 -7.93
C LEU A 451 -13.71 24.21 -8.49
N SER A 452 -14.25 25.13 -7.68
CA SER A 452 -14.52 26.51 -8.10
C SER A 452 -13.27 27.33 -8.43
N LYS A 453 -12.06 26.82 -8.12
CA LYS A 453 -10.78 27.46 -8.49
C LYS A 453 -10.31 27.13 -9.90
N LEU A 454 -10.90 26.13 -10.54
CA LEU A 454 -10.62 25.77 -11.92
C LEU A 454 -11.38 26.72 -12.85
N SER A 455 -10.68 27.33 -13.80
CA SER A 455 -11.15 28.36 -14.73
C SER A 455 -12.39 27.94 -15.56
N TYR A 456 -12.50 26.63 -15.81
CA TYR A 456 -13.58 26.01 -16.56
C TYR A 456 -14.76 25.56 -15.69
N ILE A 457 -14.69 25.71 -14.37
CA ILE A 457 -15.79 25.46 -13.43
C ILE A 457 -16.24 26.79 -12.83
N PHE A 458 -17.55 27.03 -12.79
CA PHE A 458 -18.13 28.23 -12.22
C PHE A 458 -19.34 27.91 -11.36
N THR A 459 -19.60 28.77 -10.38
CA THR A 459 -20.79 28.67 -9.54
C THR A 459 -21.91 29.49 -10.16
N ASP A 460 -23.09 28.91 -10.33
CA ASP A 460 -24.28 29.64 -10.78
C ASP A 460 -24.87 30.53 -9.67
N LYS A 461 -25.95 31.26 -10.00
CA LYS A 461 -26.64 32.15 -9.07
C LYS A 461 -27.32 31.41 -7.91
N ASP A 462 -27.57 30.12 -8.06
CA ASP A 462 -28.22 29.25 -7.10
C ASP A 462 -27.21 28.49 -6.22
N GLY A 463 -25.91 28.69 -6.44
CA GLY A 463 -24.82 28.08 -5.68
C GLY A 463 -24.36 26.72 -6.20
N ASN A 464 -24.87 26.24 -7.35
CA ASN A 464 -24.47 24.97 -7.94
C ASN A 464 -23.22 25.15 -8.81
N LEU A 465 -22.34 24.15 -8.80
CA LEU A 465 -21.18 24.10 -9.67
C LEU A 465 -21.61 23.66 -11.08
N ASN A 466 -21.20 24.41 -12.09
CA ASN A 466 -21.36 24.11 -13.50
C ASN A 466 -19.99 24.13 -14.21
N CYS A 467 -19.83 23.30 -15.23
CA CYS A 467 -18.63 23.30 -16.06
C CYS A 467 -18.94 23.95 -17.42
N LYS A 468 -18.04 24.79 -17.91
CA LYS A 468 -18.12 25.39 -19.26
C LYS A 468 -17.91 24.35 -20.37
N ARG A 469 -17.32 23.20 -20.03
CA ARG A 469 -16.97 22.12 -20.95
C ARG A 469 -17.79 20.87 -20.62
N GLU A 470 -17.96 19.99 -21.59
CA GLU A 470 -18.63 18.69 -21.43
C GLU A 470 -17.70 17.70 -20.70
N LEU A 471 -17.45 17.96 -19.41
CA LEU A 471 -16.64 17.15 -18.52
C LEU A 471 -17.48 16.64 -17.36
N HIS A 472 -17.13 15.47 -16.83
CA HIS A 472 -17.64 14.98 -15.57
C HIS A 472 -16.87 15.64 -14.43
N PHE A 473 -17.58 16.26 -13.50
CA PHE A 473 -16.97 16.89 -12.33
C PHE A 473 -17.89 16.73 -11.12
N GLY A 474 -17.31 16.75 -9.92
CA GLY A 474 -18.12 16.67 -8.71
C GLY A 474 -17.32 16.43 -7.44
N VAL A 475 -18.03 16.51 -6.31
CA VAL A 475 -17.48 16.28 -4.98
C VAL A 475 -18.21 15.10 -4.33
N TYR A 476 -17.44 14.13 -3.85
CA TYR A 476 -18.00 12.88 -3.33
C TYR A 476 -17.42 12.52 -1.95
N PRO A 477 -18.25 12.16 -0.95
CA PRO A 477 -17.73 11.74 0.35
C PRO A 477 -17.02 10.38 0.23
N HIS A 478 -15.84 10.26 0.83
CA HIS A 478 -15.03 9.05 0.84
C HIS A 478 -14.25 8.91 2.15
N GLN A 479 -14.50 7.84 2.91
CA GLN A 479 -13.78 7.48 4.14
C GLN A 479 -13.63 8.63 5.17
N GLY A 480 -14.69 9.42 5.38
CA GLY A 480 -14.68 10.55 6.33
C GLY A 480 -14.10 11.86 5.77
N MET A 481 -13.67 11.86 4.50
CA MET A 481 -13.19 13.01 3.75
C MET A 481 -14.06 13.23 2.48
N ALA A 482 -13.67 14.16 1.61
CA ALA A 482 -14.35 14.47 0.35
C ALA A 482 -13.39 14.46 -0.85
N VAL A 483 -13.71 13.69 -1.89
CA VAL A 483 -12.95 13.64 -3.14
C VAL A 483 -13.50 14.70 -4.10
N CYS A 484 -12.61 15.60 -4.52
CA CYS A 484 -12.78 16.51 -5.65
C CYS A 484 -12.36 15.76 -6.92
N PHE A 485 -13.23 15.74 -7.94
CA PHE A 485 -13.03 14.99 -9.18
C PHE A 485 -13.34 15.85 -10.40
N VAL A 486 -12.48 15.75 -11.42
CA VAL A 486 -12.73 16.22 -12.79
C VAL A 486 -12.20 15.16 -13.77
N GLY A 487 -12.99 14.79 -14.77
CA GLY A 487 -12.60 13.81 -15.78
C GLY A 487 -13.56 13.75 -16.96
N GLY A 488 -13.28 12.88 -17.92
CA GLY A 488 -14.16 12.58 -19.04
C GLY A 488 -13.42 12.41 -20.36
N GLU A 489 -14.11 11.89 -21.37
CA GLU A 489 -13.53 11.61 -22.70
C GLU A 489 -12.99 12.88 -23.37
N LYS A 490 -13.59 14.04 -23.07
CA LYS A 490 -13.22 15.34 -23.63
C LYS A 490 -12.24 16.14 -22.75
N LEU A 491 -11.61 15.51 -21.76
CA LEU A 491 -10.61 16.18 -20.92
C LEU A 491 -9.30 16.38 -21.70
N ASN A 492 -9.10 17.60 -22.20
CA ASN A 492 -7.91 18.00 -22.93
C ASN A 492 -6.71 18.28 -22.01
N TYR A 493 -5.53 18.46 -22.63
CA TYR A 493 -4.29 18.76 -21.92
C TYR A 493 -4.39 20.02 -21.03
N ALA A 494 -4.94 21.14 -21.54
CA ALA A 494 -5.05 22.37 -20.75
C ALA A 494 -5.83 22.19 -19.45
N CYS A 495 -7.02 21.57 -19.51
CA CYS A 495 -7.85 21.37 -18.32
C CYS A 495 -7.25 20.36 -17.35
N TRP A 496 -6.60 19.30 -17.87
CA TRP A 496 -5.86 18.34 -17.05
C TRP A 496 -4.66 19.00 -16.38
N ARG A 497 -3.88 19.81 -17.11
CA ARG A 497 -2.71 20.51 -16.60
C ARG A 497 -3.08 21.55 -15.56
N GLU A 498 -4.16 22.30 -15.80
CA GLU A 498 -4.70 23.25 -14.84
C GLU A 498 -5.13 22.53 -13.55
N ALA A 499 -5.91 21.44 -13.64
CA ALA A 499 -6.33 20.72 -12.45
C ALA A 499 -5.15 20.09 -11.69
N THR A 500 -4.15 19.57 -12.40
CA THR A 500 -2.93 19.01 -11.78
C THR A 500 -1.96 20.06 -11.25
N ALA A 501 -2.08 21.32 -11.67
CA ALA A 501 -1.30 22.43 -11.15
C ALA A 501 -2.02 23.15 -9.99
N VAL A 502 -3.33 23.37 -10.10
CA VAL A 502 -4.12 24.14 -9.13
C VAL A 502 -4.51 23.31 -7.92
N LEU A 503 -5.03 22.09 -8.10
CA LEU A 503 -5.58 21.30 -6.99
C LEU A 503 -4.54 20.91 -5.92
N PRO A 504 -3.29 20.53 -6.25
CA PRO A 504 -2.28 20.20 -5.22
C PRO A 504 -1.85 21.41 -4.39
N GLU A 505 -1.91 22.62 -4.96
CA GLU A 505 -1.51 23.86 -4.29
C GLU A 505 -2.57 24.36 -3.31
N LEU A 506 -3.78 23.80 -3.35
CA LEU A 506 -4.85 24.14 -2.41
C LEU A 506 -4.58 23.56 -1.03
N PRO A 507 -4.85 24.33 0.05
CA PRO A 507 -4.63 23.86 1.42
C PRO A 507 -5.47 22.61 1.70
N ASN A 508 -4.87 21.65 2.40
CA ASN A 508 -5.47 20.36 2.79
C ASN A 508 -5.77 19.39 1.64
N ALA A 509 -5.34 19.68 0.40
CA ALA A 509 -5.41 18.74 -0.70
C ALA A 509 -4.50 17.53 -0.42
N THR A 510 -5.08 16.34 -0.39
CA THR A 510 -4.36 15.07 -0.30
C THR A 510 -4.41 14.37 -1.65
N TYR A 511 -3.27 13.89 -2.14
CA TYR A 511 -3.21 13.15 -3.40
C TYR A 511 -4.16 11.94 -3.34
N PHE A 512 -5.11 11.87 -4.29
CA PHE A 512 -6.02 10.72 -4.40
C PHE A 512 -5.62 9.85 -5.58
N LYS A 513 -5.85 10.34 -6.81
CA LYS A 513 -5.48 9.63 -8.04
C LYS A 513 -5.57 10.56 -9.24
N VAL A 514 -4.56 10.53 -10.09
CA VAL A 514 -4.53 11.28 -11.35
C VAL A 514 -4.20 10.31 -12.47
N SER A 515 -4.93 10.36 -13.58
CA SER A 515 -4.61 9.57 -14.78
C SER A 515 -3.29 10.04 -15.38
N THR A 516 -2.70 9.23 -16.26
CA THR A 516 -1.63 9.74 -17.14
C THR A 516 -2.12 10.93 -17.94
N GLU A 517 -1.17 11.73 -18.42
CA GLU A 517 -1.44 12.87 -19.29
C GLU A 517 -2.31 12.44 -20.51
N PRO A 518 -3.30 13.23 -20.91
CA PRO A 518 -4.00 13.04 -22.18
C PRO A 518 -3.00 12.95 -23.34
N GLU A 519 -3.20 11.99 -24.24
CA GLU A 519 -2.38 11.92 -25.46
C GLU A 519 -2.70 13.14 -26.32
N VAL A 520 -1.66 13.91 -26.61
CA VAL A 520 -1.76 15.10 -27.46
C VAL A 520 -1.62 14.66 -28.92
N MET A 521 -2.72 14.60 -29.66
CA MET A 521 -2.70 14.29 -31.09
C MET A 521 -2.38 15.56 -31.88
N LEU A 522 -1.09 15.81 -32.03
CA LEU A 522 -0.56 16.83 -32.92
C LEU A 522 -0.13 16.16 -34.21
N GLU A 523 -0.84 16.42 -35.31
CA GLU A 523 -0.35 16.13 -36.66
C GLU A 523 0.75 17.16 -36.99
N LEU A 524 1.90 17.01 -36.33
CA LEU A 524 3.10 17.76 -36.67
C LEU A 524 3.60 17.21 -38.01
N PRO A 525 3.78 18.06 -39.03
CA PRO A 525 4.41 17.63 -40.27
C PRO A 525 5.80 17.08 -39.96
N ASP A 526 6.18 15.97 -40.58
CA ASP A 526 7.54 15.42 -40.44
C ASP A 526 8.54 16.47 -40.92
N VAL A 527 9.27 17.05 -39.95
CA VAL A 527 10.22 18.13 -40.17
C VAL A 527 11.36 17.67 -41.07
N ASP A 528 11.72 16.38 -41.01
CA ASP A 528 12.79 15.80 -41.83
C ASP A 528 12.34 15.55 -43.27
N GLU A 529 11.08 15.17 -43.51
CA GLU A 529 10.53 15.09 -44.87
C GLU A 529 10.31 16.49 -45.46
N MET A 530 9.79 17.44 -44.69
CA MET A 530 9.57 18.82 -45.17
C MET A 530 10.86 19.56 -45.49
N ASN A 531 11.91 19.38 -44.69
CA ASN A 531 13.24 19.94 -44.95
C ASN A 531 13.87 19.33 -46.22
N LYS A 532 13.54 18.08 -46.57
CA LYS A 532 13.99 17.42 -47.81
C LYS A 532 13.21 17.86 -49.06
N GLU A 533 11.90 18.04 -48.95
CA GLU A 533 11.05 18.33 -50.11
C GLU A 533 10.90 19.82 -50.45
N SER A 534 11.04 20.73 -49.48
CA SER A 534 10.56 22.12 -49.65
C SER A 534 11.54 23.25 -49.30
N HIS A 535 12.85 22.96 -49.15
CA HIS A 535 13.90 23.95 -48.80
C HIS A 535 13.60 24.80 -47.55
N LEU A 536 12.62 24.40 -46.74
CA LEU A 536 12.39 24.96 -45.42
C LEU A 536 13.55 24.48 -44.53
N GLN A 537 14.16 25.37 -43.77
CA GLN A 537 15.18 25.01 -42.78
C GLN A 537 14.58 25.21 -41.40
N ILE A 538 13.73 24.27 -40.98
CA ILE A 538 13.09 24.29 -39.66
C ILE A 538 13.86 23.38 -38.71
N THR A 539 14.22 23.90 -37.54
CA THR A 539 14.87 23.13 -36.47
C THR A 539 13.96 23.07 -35.25
N SER A 540 13.74 21.89 -34.67
CA SER A 540 12.99 21.77 -33.41
C SER A 540 13.86 22.25 -32.25
N LEU A 541 13.32 23.16 -31.43
CA LEU A 541 13.95 23.70 -30.22
C LEU A 541 13.44 23.00 -28.94
N GLY A 542 12.47 22.10 -29.06
CA GLY A 542 11.87 21.36 -27.95
C GLY A 542 10.48 21.84 -27.58
N VAL A 543 10.01 21.43 -26.40
CA VAL A 543 8.64 21.65 -25.93
C VAL A 543 8.69 22.26 -24.52
N GLU A 544 7.87 23.28 -24.27
CA GLU A 544 7.78 23.98 -23.00
C GLU A 544 6.32 24.22 -22.61
N ASP A 545 5.97 24.05 -21.35
CA ASP A 545 4.64 24.40 -20.85
C ASP A 545 4.60 25.90 -20.53
N VAL A 546 3.72 26.65 -21.18
CA VAL A 546 3.54 28.10 -21.01
C VAL A 546 2.16 28.40 -20.42
N THR A 547 2.06 29.49 -19.66
CA THR A 547 0.78 30.01 -19.16
C THR A 547 0.48 31.29 -19.92
N ASN A 548 -0.69 31.38 -20.55
CA ASN A 548 -1.09 32.60 -21.26
C ASN A 548 -1.49 33.72 -20.27
N GLU A 549 -1.64 34.95 -20.76
CA GLU A 549 -2.05 36.10 -19.93
C GLU A 549 -3.42 35.92 -19.27
N SER A 550 -4.24 35.00 -19.77
CA SER A 550 -5.55 34.63 -19.23
C SER A 550 -5.46 33.55 -18.14
N GLY A 551 -4.26 33.02 -17.85
CA GLY A 551 -4.03 31.99 -16.84
C GLY A 551 -4.24 30.55 -17.34
N GLU A 552 -4.52 30.34 -18.63
CA GLU A 552 -4.70 29.01 -19.21
C GLU A 552 -3.33 28.37 -19.50
N PHE A 553 -3.23 27.09 -19.16
CA PHE A 553 -2.03 26.29 -19.39
C PHE A 553 -2.03 25.77 -20.83
N SER A 554 -0.95 26.04 -21.55
CA SER A 554 -0.73 25.56 -22.90
C SER A 554 0.63 24.90 -23.04
N ARG A 555 0.70 23.84 -23.85
CA ARG A 555 1.98 23.26 -24.26
C ARG A 555 2.48 23.95 -25.53
N CYS A 556 3.64 24.57 -25.43
CA CYS A 556 4.30 25.30 -26.51
C CYS A 556 5.36 24.41 -27.19
N PHE A 557 5.16 24.08 -28.46
CA PHE A 557 6.17 23.44 -29.29
C PHE A 557 7.01 24.51 -29.97
N LYS A 558 8.32 24.56 -29.67
CA LYS A 558 9.23 25.58 -30.15
C LYS A 558 10.06 25.08 -31.33
N TYR A 559 10.14 25.91 -32.36
CA TYR A 559 10.91 25.67 -33.58
C TYR A 559 11.74 26.90 -33.91
N SER A 560 12.77 26.76 -34.75
CA SER A 560 13.56 27.85 -35.30
C SER A 560 13.54 27.81 -36.82
N ALA A 561 13.45 28.98 -37.46
CA ALA A 561 13.52 29.12 -38.91
C ALA A 561 14.44 30.28 -39.32
N GLY A 562 15.09 30.15 -40.48
CA GLY A 562 16.03 31.15 -40.99
C GLY A 562 15.38 32.46 -41.45
N SER A 563 14.08 32.47 -41.73
CA SER A 563 13.34 33.68 -42.12
C SER A 563 11.86 33.60 -41.72
N LYS A 564 11.20 34.76 -41.67
CA LYS A 564 9.76 34.88 -41.42
C LYS A 564 8.90 34.12 -42.44
N GLU A 565 9.30 34.11 -43.70
CA GLU A 565 8.57 33.42 -44.78
C GLU A 565 8.55 31.91 -44.57
N GLN A 566 9.67 31.34 -44.10
CA GLN A 566 9.76 29.91 -43.78
C GLN A 566 8.92 29.56 -42.54
N ALA A 567 8.93 30.42 -41.51
CA ALA A 567 8.11 30.25 -40.32
C ALA A 567 6.60 30.25 -40.63
N LEU A 568 6.13 31.20 -41.44
CA LEU A 568 4.72 31.27 -41.84
C LEU A 568 4.30 30.11 -42.75
N SER A 569 5.18 29.64 -43.63
CA SER A 569 4.93 28.45 -44.46
C SER A 569 4.82 27.16 -43.64
N PHE A 570 5.64 27.01 -42.60
CA PHE A 570 5.55 25.93 -41.64
C PHE A 570 4.24 25.99 -40.84
N LEU A 571 3.92 27.14 -40.23
CA LEU A 571 2.68 27.35 -39.47
C LEU A 571 1.41 27.17 -40.31
N GLY A 572 1.46 27.48 -41.61
CA GLY A 572 0.35 27.29 -42.54
C GLY A 572 0.08 25.82 -42.90
N LYS A 573 1.08 24.94 -42.76
CA LYS A 573 0.97 23.49 -43.03
C LYS A 573 0.64 22.68 -41.78
N THR A 574 0.90 23.22 -40.59
CA THR A 574 0.60 22.54 -39.33
C THR A 574 -0.82 22.85 -38.86
N ASP A 575 -1.60 21.82 -38.55
CA ASP A 575 -2.95 21.97 -38.01
C ASP A 575 -2.98 21.64 -36.51
N VAL A 576 -3.45 22.57 -35.69
CA VAL A 576 -3.54 22.41 -34.23
C VAL A 576 -5.01 22.13 -33.92
N LYS A 577 -5.34 20.86 -33.68
CA LYS A 577 -6.73 20.39 -33.49
C LYS A 577 -7.16 20.34 -32.03
N GLU A 578 -6.23 20.50 -31.08
CA GLU A 578 -6.51 20.41 -29.65
C GLU A 578 -6.28 21.75 -28.93
N ASP A 579 -7.26 22.12 -28.09
CA ASP A 579 -7.20 23.25 -27.18
C ASP A 579 -6.05 23.10 -26.16
N GLY A 580 -5.25 24.15 -25.97
CA GLY A 580 -4.13 24.15 -25.01
C GLY A 580 -2.79 23.78 -25.64
N ILE A 581 -2.67 23.84 -26.95
CA ILE A 581 -1.44 23.63 -27.69
C ILE A 581 -1.14 24.90 -28.46
N VAL A 582 0.12 25.33 -28.40
CA VAL A 582 0.63 26.48 -29.13
C VAL A 582 1.90 26.07 -29.85
N ILE A 583 2.12 26.60 -31.04
CA ILE A 583 3.37 26.40 -31.78
C ILE A 583 4.07 27.74 -31.92
N HIS A 584 5.33 27.83 -31.50
CA HIS A 584 6.16 29.02 -31.68
C HIS A 584 7.33 28.71 -32.62
N VAL A 585 7.55 29.58 -33.59
CA VAL A 585 8.70 29.54 -34.50
C VAL A 585 9.53 30.80 -34.29
N GLU A 586 10.73 30.62 -33.77
CA GLU A 586 11.73 31.65 -33.55
C GLU A 586 12.49 31.96 -34.84
N THR A 587 12.52 33.24 -35.22
CA THR A 587 13.29 33.73 -36.37
C THR A 587 14.12 34.95 -35.95
N PRO A 588 15.13 35.36 -36.75
CA PRO A 588 15.85 36.61 -36.51
C PRO A 588 14.97 37.86 -36.46
N GLU A 589 13.77 37.81 -37.04
CA GLU A 589 12.79 38.91 -37.10
C GLU A 589 11.79 38.92 -35.93
N GLY A 590 11.75 37.85 -35.13
CA GLY A 590 10.82 37.69 -34.02
C GLY A 590 10.20 36.29 -33.94
N ILE A 591 9.24 36.13 -33.01
CA ILE A 591 8.53 34.88 -32.75
C ILE A 591 7.17 34.92 -33.46
N PHE A 592 6.88 33.90 -34.24
CA PHE A 592 5.59 33.71 -34.91
C PHE A 592 4.92 32.46 -34.36
N GLY A 593 3.63 32.53 -34.04
CA GLY A 593 2.94 31.39 -33.46
C GLY A 593 1.52 31.16 -33.96
N LYS A 594 1.04 29.94 -33.73
CA LYS A 594 -0.31 29.46 -34.04
C LYS A 594 -0.91 28.78 -32.82
#